data_AF-A0A928IDV4-F1
#
_entry.id   AF-A0A928IDV4-F1
#
_cell.length_a   1.000
_cell.length_b   1.000
_cell.length_c   1.000
_cell.angle_alpha   90.00
_cell.angle_beta   90.00
_cell.angle_gamma   90.00
#
_symmetry.space_group_name_H-M   'P 1'
#
loop_
_entity.id
_entity.type
_entity.pdbx_description
1 polymer ?
#
loop_
_entity_poly.entity_id
_entity_poly.type
_entity_poly.pdbx_seq_one_letter_code
_entity_poly.pdbx_strand_id
1 'polypeptide(L)'
;MAEDFNDYGSYRRYLEDEEFKSRPLIRKIFSFRALKFALKWFGYLLIISVFVILFWRMFSSQNPKQTSELIWTKNSYEAYQSLGEDFLIYTQDVGKTFDKDGKFSIYELRYLPATDELQFTIRYNKSTLGQLADHLTKEAQEELGDAFTSADIVNEESLPQYPFVFALRDNKGNIYTESEYNTFTKGRYNYIRIAFSGVDLFDVEKTTPSSYFPAPDAENSSYIYKGRFEPVYISDSIDYIYLDSYYIEDDVRERSFSDQIVVYRSDRRTELYDYTKERPKAFTADLSAASSKLSKEE
;
A
#
# COMPACT_ATOMS: atom_id res chain seq x y z
N MET A 1 -79.74 -24.65 -16.09
CA MET A 1 -79.76 -23.23 -15.72
C MET A 1 -79.31 -23.09 -14.29
N ALA A 2 -78.04 -22.77 -14.11
CA ALA A 2 -77.43 -22.11 -12.96
C ALA A 2 -76.04 -21.73 -13.48
N GLU A 3 -75.95 -20.54 -14.06
CA GLU A 3 -74.71 -19.96 -14.56
C GLU A 3 -73.71 -19.87 -13.40
N ASP A 4 -72.48 -20.30 -13.65
CA ASP A 4 -71.38 -20.12 -12.70
C ASP A 4 -71.01 -18.63 -12.68
N PHE A 5 -71.75 -17.88 -11.87
CA PHE A 5 -71.68 -16.43 -11.65
C PHE A 5 -70.39 -15.99 -10.94
N ASN A 6 -69.29 -16.74 -11.04
CA ASN A 6 -68.01 -16.41 -10.40
C ASN A 6 -66.90 -15.98 -11.37
N ASP A 7 -67.18 -15.90 -12.66
CA ASP A 7 -66.20 -15.42 -13.65
C ASP A 7 -66.20 -13.88 -13.85
N TYR A 8 -66.98 -13.16 -13.04
CA TYR A 8 -66.98 -11.69 -13.05
C TYR A 8 -65.60 -11.09 -12.69
N GLY A 9 -64.75 -11.83 -11.98
CA GLY A 9 -63.39 -11.39 -11.66
C GLY A 9 -62.43 -11.44 -12.85
N SER A 10 -62.59 -12.40 -13.77
CA SER A 10 -61.72 -12.54 -14.95
C SER A 10 -62.20 -11.62 -16.08
N TYR A 11 -63.51 -11.59 -16.35
CA TYR A 11 -64.10 -10.75 -17.40
C TYR A 11 -63.88 -9.26 -17.11
N ARG A 12 -63.97 -8.86 -15.85
CA ARG A 12 -63.65 -7.49 -15.42
C ARG A 12 -62.17 -7.13 -15.61
N ARG A 13 -61.24 -8.05 -15.37
CA ARG A 13 -59.81 -7.84 -15.69
C ARG A 13 -59.58 -7.70 -17.19
N TYR A 14 -60.22 -8.54 -18.00
CA TYR A 14 -60.13 -8.46 -19.47
C TYR A 14 -60.65 -7.11 -20.00
N LEU A 15 -61.82 -6.66 -19.55
CA LEU A 15 -62.37 -5.35 -19.93
C LEU A 15 -61.50 -4.19 -19.44
N GLU A 16 -60.98 -4.24 -18.21
CA GLU A 16 -60.08 -3.22 -17.69
C GLU A 16 -58.73 -3.15 -18.44
N ASP A 17 -58.30 -4.25 -19.07
CA ASP A 17 -57.07 -4.30 -19.86
C ASP A 17 -57.30 -3.83 -21.31
N GLU A 18 -58.45 -4.13 -21.92
CA GLU A 18 -58.85 -3.55 -23.21
C GLU A 18 -59.11 -2.04 -23.11
N GLU A 19 -59.80 -1.59 -22.06
CA GLU A 19 -59.99 -0.16 -21.77
C GLU A 19 -58.67 0.56 -21.49
N PHE A 20 -57.68 -0.11 -20.89
CA PHE A 20 -56.37 0.47 -20.69
C PHE A 20 -55.60 0.56 -22.01
N LYS A 21 -55.73 -0.43 -22.90
CA LYS A 21 -55.11 -0.43 -24.24
C LYS A 21 -55.68 0.65 -25.16
N SER A 22 -56.95 1.02 -25.03
CA SER A 22 -57.58 2.05 -25.87
C SER A 22 -57.37 3.50 -25.42
N ARG A 23 -56.81 3.75 -24.22
CA ARG A 23 -56.58 5.11 -23.68
C ARG A 23 -55.44 5.87 -24.40
N PRO A 24 -55.47 7.21 -24.45
CA PRO A 24 -54.37 8.01 -24.97
C PRO A 24 -53.11 7.89 -24.09
N LEU A 25 -51.92 7.87 -24.71
CA LEU A 25 -50.61 7.64 -24.09
C LEU A 25 -50.39 8.44 -22.78
N ILE A 26 -50.77 9.72 -22.77
CA ILE A 26 -50.59 10.62 -21.61
C ILE A 26 -51.41 10.12 -20.40
N ARG A 27 -52.66 9.67 -20.59
CA ARG A 27 -53.48 9.13 -19.50
C ARG A 27 -53.02 7.75 -19.03
N LYS A 28 -52.35 6.96 -19.89
CA LYS A 28 -51.71 5.70 -19.47
C LYS A 28 -50.49 5.97 -18.58
N ILE A 29 -49.67 6.95 -18.96
CA ILE A 29 -48.48 7.38 -18.20
C ILE A 29 -48.87 7.93 -16.83
N PHE A 30 -49.95 8.71 -16.73
CA PHE A 30 -50.49 9.23 -15.45
C PHE A 30 -51.48 8.29 -14.74
N SER A 31 -51.54 7.01 -15.11
CA SER A 31 -52.43 6.05 -14.45
C SER A 31 -51.82 5.49 -13.17
N PHE A 32 -52.67 5.12 -12.21
CA PHE A 32 -52.24 4.47 -10.97
C PHE A 32 -51.51 3.12 -11.21
N ARG A 33 -51.81 2.44 -12.33
CA ARG A 33 -51.10 1.23 -12.78
C ARG A 33 -49.66 1.56 -13.23
N ALA A 34 -49.47 2.61 -14.03
CA ALA A 34 -48.14 3.08 -14.43
C ALA A 34 -47.32 3.60 -13.24
N LEU A 35 -47.96 4.29 -12.27
CA LEU A 35 -47.31 4.71 -11.03
C LEU A 35 -46.82 3.53 -10.20
N LYS A 36 -47.63 2.48 -10.01
CA LYS A 36 -47.21 1.25 -9.32
C LYS A 36 -46.05 0.55 -10.02
N PHE A 37 -46.09 0.49 -11.35
CA PHE A 37 -45.01 -0.07 -12.15
C PHE A 37 -43.72 0.75 -11.98
N ALA A 38 -43.81 2.07 -12.13
CA ALA A 38 -42.68 2.99 -11.94
C ALA A 38 -42.08 2.89 -10.52
N LEU A 39 -42.91 2.82 -9.47
CA LEU A 39 -42.44 2.69 -8.09
C LEU A 39 -41.73 1.35 -7.85
N LYS A 40 -42.23 0.26 -8.44
CA LYS A 40 -41.61 -1.07 -8.35
C LYS A 40 -40.24 -1.08 -9.04
N TRP A 41 -40.14 -0.50 -10.24
CA TRP A 41 -38.88 -0.37 -10.97
C TRP A 41 -37.91 0.58 -10.28
N PHE A 42 -38.40 1.68 -9.69
CA PHE A 42 -37.59 2.57 -8.88
C PHE A 42 -37.01 1.84 -7.66
N GLY A 43 -37.82 1.03 -6.98
CA GLY A 43 -37.36 0.19 -5.87
C GLY A 43 -36.27 -0.80 -6.30
N TYR A 44 -36.46 -1.51 -7.42
CA TYR A 44 -35.43 -2.38 -7.98
C TYR A 44 -34.17 -1.62 -8.39
N LEU A 45 -34.31 -0.45 -9.01
CA LEU A 45 -33.18 0.40 -9.40
C LEU A 45 -32.39 0.86 -8.18
N LEU A 46 -33.07 1.21 -7.08
CA LEU A 46 -32.42 1.58 -5.82
C LEU A 46 -31.65 0.40 -5.20
N ILE A 47 -32.24 -0.79 -5.19
CA ILE A 47 -31.54 -2.00 -4.72
C ILE A 47 -30.31 -2.29 -5.59
N ILE A 48 -30.47 -2.27 -6.91
CA ILE A 48 -29.37 -2.48 -7.87
C ILE A 48 -28.30 -1.41 -7.69
N SER A 49 -28.66 -0.14 -7.50
CA SER A 49 -27.68 0.94 -7.34
C SER A 49 -26.86 0.78 -6.07
N VAL A 50 -27.47 0.34 -4.96
CA VAL A 50 -26.73 -0.01 -3.73
C VAL A 50 -25.72 -1.11 -4.00
N PHE A 51 -26.12 -2.20 -4.65
CA PHE A 51 -25.18 -3.27 -4.99
C PHE A 51 -24.08 -2.80 -5.95
N VAL A 52 -24.41 -2.02 -6.98
CA VAL A 52 -23.43 -1.44 -7.90
C VAL A 52 -22.41 -0.58 -7.14
N ILE A 53 -22.85 0.27 -6.20
CA ILE A 53 -21.94 1.09 -5.38
C ILE A 53 -21.08 0.21 -4.46
N LEU A 54 -21.63 -0.83 -3.85
CA LEU A 54 -20.88 -1.76 -2.98
C LEU A 54 -19.84 -2.55 -3.79
N PHE A 55 -20.23 -3.10 -4.93
CA PHE A 55 -19.31 -3.80 -5.84
C PHE A 55 -18.23 -2.86 -6.36
N TRP A 56 -18.60 -1.66 -6.83
CA TRP A 56 -17.64 -0.63 -7.19
C TRP A 56 -16.66 -0.37 -6.07
N ARG A 57 -17.15 -0.19 -4.83
CA ARG A 57 -16.31 0.07 -3.67
C ARG A 57 -15.34 -1.08 -3.41
N MET A 58 -15.79 -2.33 -3.46
CA MET A 58 -14.92 -3.50 -3.31
C MET A 58 -13.81 -3.54 -4.38
N PHE A 59 -14.16 -3.37 -5.66
CA PHE A 59 -13.15 -3.39 -6.73
C PHE A 59 -12.20 -2.18 -6.68
N SER A 60 -12.69 -1.01 -6.28
CA SER A 60 -11.86 0.19 -6.12
C SER A 60 -10.95 0.17 -4.87
N SER A 61 -11.23 -0.71 -3.91
CA SER A 61 -10.49 -0.80 -2.65
C SER A 61 -9.21 -1.62 -2.75
N GLN A 62 -9.03 -2.37 -3.84
CA GLN A 62 -7.78 -3.09 -4.08
C GLN A 62 -6.64 -2.10 -4.36
N ASN A 63 -5.48 -2.38 -3.77
CA ASN A 63 -4.28 -1.59 -4.01
C ASN A 63 -4.00 -1.51 -5.53
N PRO A 64 -3.62 -0.35 -6.06
CA PRO A 64 -3.15 -0.24 -7.44
C PRO A 64 -2.08 -1.30 -7.74
N LYS A 65 -2.15 -1.98 -8.90
CA LYS A 65 -1.05 -2.86 -9.34
C LYS A 65 0.32 -2.16 -9.33
N GLN A 66 0.32 -0.86 -9.58
CA GLN A 66 1.50 0.00 -9.51
C GLN A 66 2.16 0.03 -8.12
N THR A 67 1.44 -0.26 -7.03
CA THR A 67 2.03 -0.36 -5.67
C THR A 67 2.90 -1.59 -5.48
N SER A 68 2.69 -2.62 -6.29
CA SER A 68 3.40 -3.90 -6.22
C SER A 68 4.34 -4.09 -7.40
N GLU A 69 4.74 -3.01 -8.07
CA GLU A 69 5.73 -3.06 -9.15
C GLU A 69 7.12 -2.80 -8.57
N LEU A 70 8.10 -3.60 -8.99
CA LEU A 70 9.48 -3.49 -8.54
C LEU A 70 10.13 -2.21 -9.08
N ILE A 71 10.92 -1.54 -8.25
CA ILE A 71 11.81 -0.48 -8.71
C ILE A 71 13.08 -1.15 -9.21
N TRP A 72 13.42 -0.96 -10.48
CA TRP A 72 14.71 -1.39 -11.01
C TRP A 72 15.66 -0.19 -10.96
N THR A 73 16.29 0.03 -9.81
CA THR A 73 17.42 0.97 -9.69
C THR A 73 18.54 0.56 -10.65
N LYS A 74 19.48 1.49 -10.91
CA LYS A 74 20.63 1.17 -11.74
C LYS A 74 21.42 -0.02 -11.17
N ASN A 75 21.63 -0.03 -9.85
CA ASN A 75 22.37 -1.08 -9.14
C ASN A 75 21.66 -2.44 -9.23
N SER A 76 20.36 -2.48 -8.91
CA SER A 76 19.58 -3.73 -8.98
C SER A 76 19.50 -4.28 -10.40
N TYR A 77 19.43 -3.41 -11.42
CA TYR A 77 19.45 -3.82 -12.82
C TYR A 77 20.80 -4.42 -13.24
N GLU A 78 21.92 -3.79 -12.85
CA GLU A 78 23.27 -4.31 -13.12
C GLU A 78 23.52 -5.65 -12.40
N ALA A 79 23.07 -5.77 -11.15
CA ALA A 79 23.12 -7.03 -10.40
C ALA A 79 22.28 -8.12 -11.06
N TYR A 80 21.07 -7.81 -11.54
CA TYR A 80 20.25 -8.75 -12.31
C TYR A 80 20.94 -9.19 -13.62
N GLN A 81 21.58 -8.27 -14.35
CA GLN A 81 22.31 -8.64 -15.57
C GLN A 81 23.48 -9.59 -15.32
N SER A 82 24.16 -9.43 -14.18
CA SER A 82 25.32 -10.26 -13.82
C SER A 82 24.94 -11.62 -13.24
N LEU A 83 23.89 -11.69 -12.42
CA LEU A 83 23.46 -12.91 -11.73
C LEU A 83 22.43 -13.74 -12.52
N GLY A 84 21.66 -13.10 -13.41
CA GLY A 84 20.68 -13.78 -14.24
C GLY A 84 19.60 -14.52 -13.43
N GLU A 85 19.60 -15.85 -13.51
CA GLU A 85 18.65 -16.71 -12.79
C GLU A 85 18.95 -16.83 -11.29
N ASP A 86 20.18 -16.52 -10.86
CA ASP A 86 20.58 -16.53 -9.45
C ASP A 86 20.22 -15.21 -8.74
N PHE A 87 19.59 -14.26 -9.43
CA PHE A 87 19.14 -13.01 -8.82
C PHE A 87 17.91 -13.25 -7.93
N LEU A 88 18.06 -13.04 -6.62
CA LEU A 88 17.01 -13.30 -5.64
C LEU A 88 16.41 -11.99 -5.15
N ILE A 89 15.08 -11.99 -5.01
CA ILE A 89 14.33 -10.94 -4.36
C ILE A 89 13.47 -11.59 -3.29
N TYR A 90 13.53 -11.06 -2.07
CA TYR A 90 12.67 -11.48 -0.97
C TYR A 90 11.54 -10.48 -0.82
N THR A 91 10.34 -10.97 -0.55
CA THR A 91 9.18 -10.14 -0.21
C THR A 91 8.66 -10.51 1.17
N GLN A 92 8.08 -9.55 1.86
CA GLN A 92 7.43 -9.76 3.15
C GLN A 92 6.10 -9.03 3.22
N ASP A 93 5.07 -9.76 3.67
CA ASP A 93 3.83 -9.13 4.11
C ASP A 93 4.06 -8.46 5.49
N VAL A 94 4.40 -7.18 5.44
CA VAL A 94 4.51 -6.31 6.62
C VAL A 94 3.14 -5.92 7.20
N GLY A 95 2.04 -6.47 6.67
CA GLY A 95 0.68 -6.08 7.02
C GLY A 95 0.39 -4.62 6.68
N LYS A 96 -0.76 -4.09 7.12
CA LYS A 96 -0.99 -2.65 7.10
C LYS A 96 -0.25 -2.02 8.27
N THR A 97 1.03 -1.76 8.08
CA THR A 97 1.78 -0.91 9.00
C THR A 97 1.32 0.52 8.76
N PHE A 98 0.56 1.05 9.71
CA PHE A 98 0.22 2.46 9.78
C PHE A 98 1.26 3.16 10.64
N ASP A 99 1.56 4.43 10.37
CA ASP A 99 2.24 5.23 11.37
C ASP A 99 1.35 5.37 12.63
N LYS A 100 1.94 5.75 13.78
CA LYS A 100 1.25 5.95 15.06
C LYS A 100 -0.02 6.81 14.97
N ASP A 101 -0.06 7.73 14.00
CA ASP A 101 -1.15 8.68 13.78
C ASP A 101 -2.07 8.28 12.61
N GLY A 102 -1.82 7.17 11.92
CA GLY A 102 -2.61 6.65 10.81
C GLY A 102 -2.56 7.47 9.51
N LYS A 103 -1.59 8.38 9.37
CA LYS A 103 -1.31 9.23 8.21
C LYS A 103 -0.63 8.51 7.06
N PHE A 104 0.28 7.57 7.36
CA PHE A 104 1.05 6.79 6.40
C PHE A 104 0.66 5.31 6.46
N SER A 105 0.86 4.59 5.37
CA SER A 105 0.71 3.15 5.30
C SER A 105 1.76 2.54 4.41
N ILE A 106 2.41 1.47 4.85
CA ILE A 106 3.49 0.81 4.11
C ILE A 106 2.99 -0.51 3.53
N TYR A 107 3.44 -0.82 2.31
CA TYR A 107 3.06 -1.99 1.55
C TYR A 107 4.26 -2.59 0.81
N GLU A 108 4.14 -3.87 0.46
CA GLU A 108 4.99 -4.54 -0.55
C GLU A 108 6.50 -4.39 -0.26
N LEU A 109 6.93 -4.75 0.96
CA LEU A 109 8.34 -4.70 1.32
C LEU A 109 9.13 -5.75 0.53
N ARG A 110 10.22 -5.32 -0.10
CA ARG A 110 11.09 -6.16 -0.92
C ARG A 110 12.53 -5.92 -0.52
N TYR A 111 13.30 -6.99 -0.49
CA TYR A 111 14.72 -6.92 -0.21
C TYR A 111 15.52 -7.64 -1.29
N LEU A 112 16.55 -6.95 -1.79
CA LEU A 112 17.45 -7.40 -2.85
C LEU A 112 18.85 -7.57 -2.23
N PRO A 113 19.23 -8.80 -1.84
CA PRO A 113 20.53 -9.06 -1.19
C PRO A 113 21.73 -8.79 -2.08
N ALA A 114 21.57 -8.87 -3.41
CA ALA A 114 22.69 -8.64 -4.33
C ALA A 114 23.22 -7.20 -4.31
N THR A 115 22.41 -6.26 -3.82
CA THR A 115 22.69 -4.81 -3.80
C THR A 115 22.41 -4.17 -2.46
N ASP A 116 22.13 -4.97 -1.41
CA ASP A 116 21.68 -4.50 -0.10
C ASP A 116 20.58 -3.44 -0.22
N GLU A 117 19.58 -3.71 -1.07
CA GLU A 117 18.54 -2.73 -1.38
C GLU A 117 17.20 -3.13 -0.76
N LEU A 118 16.62 -2.20 -0.01
CA LEU A 118 15.30 -2.34 0.61
C LEU A 118 14.31 -1.44 -0.11
N GLN A 119 13.25 -2.02 -0.67
CA GLN A 119 12.18 -1.31 -1.35
C GLN A 119 10.83 -1.50 -0.66
N PHE A 120 9.98 -0.49 -0.72
CA PHE A 120 8.60 -0.58 -0.27
C PHE A 120 7.77 0.57 -0.84
N THR A 121 6.45 0.47 -0.71
CA THR A 121 5.52 1.53 -1.10
C THR A 121 4.91 2.19 0.12
N ILE A 122 5.09 3.51 0.23
CA ILE A 122 4.45 4.37 1.22
C ILE A 122 3.18 4.96 0.60
N ARG A 123 2.10 4.99 1.36
CA ARG A 123 0.83 5.63 0.98
C ARG A 123 0.44 6.66 2.02
N TYR A 124 -0.02 7.83 1.60
CA TYR A 124 -0.69 8.80 2.49
C TYR A 124 -1.94 9.39 1.86
N ASN A 125 -2.84 9.89 2.71
CA ASN A 125 -4.10 10.48 2.30
C ASN A 125 -3.92 11.94 1.89
N LYS A 126 -4.82 12.46 1.05
CA LYS A 126 -4.94 13.91 0.86
C LYS A 126 -5.14 14.68 2.18
N SER A 127 -5.88 14.10 3.13
CA SER A 127 -6.05 14.69 4.47
C SER A 127 -4.75 14.85 5.26
N THR A 128 -3.73 14.03 4.99
CA THR A 128 -2.40 14.15 5.60
C THR A 128 -1.75 15.47 5.20
N LEU A 129 -1.96 15.94 3.96
CA LEU A 129 -1.46 17.23 3.49
C LEU A 129 -2.16 18.41 4.18
N GLY A 130 -3.48 18.33 4.37
CA GLY A 130 -4.21 19.34 5.13
C GLY A 130 -3.73 19.44 6.59
N GLN A 131 -3.49 18.30 7.24
CA GLN A 131 -2.93 18.29 8.60
C GLN A 131 -1.51 18.87 8.67
N LEU A 132 -0.68 18.63 7.65
CA LEU A 132 0.64 19.25 7.54
C LEU A 132 0.53 20.78 7.40
N ALA A 133 -0.34 21.26 6.52
CA ALA A 133 -0.58 22.69 6.33
C ALA A 133 -1.09 23.37 7.61
N ASP A 134 -2.04 22.74 8.32
CA ASP A 134 -2.54 23.21 9.61
C ASP A 134 -1.43 23.26 10.67
N HIS A 135 -0.54 22.26 10.67
CA HIS A 135 0.57 22.20 11.61
C HIS A 135 1.59 23.32 11.35
N LEU A 136 2.01 23.50 10.11
CA LEU A 136 2.94 24.56 9.71
C LEU A 136 2.36 25.95 9.98
N THR A 137 1.06 26.14 9.77
CA THR A 137 0.38 27.40 10.08
C THR A 137 0.40 27.69 11.58
N LYS A 138 0.11 26.68 12.42
CA LYS A 138 0.18 26.85 13.89
C LYS A 138 1.59 27.15 14.36
N GLU A 139 2.58 26.48 13.79
CA GLU A 139 3.98 26.72 14.12
C GLU A 139 4.42 28.14 13.74
N ALA A 140 4.08 28.59 12.52
CA ALA A 140 4.33 29.96 12.10
C ALA A 140 3.64 30.99 13.01
N GLN A 141 2.42 30.69 13.49
CA GLN A 141 1.72 31.53 14.44
C GLN A 141 2.42 31.60 15.81
N GLU A 142 2.94 30.47 16.30
CA GLU A 142 3.72 30.41 17.55
C GLU A 142 5.06 31.16 17.43
N GLU A 143 5.74 31.06 16.28
CA GLU A 143 7.02 31.70 16.03
C GLU A 143 6.91 33.21 15.80
N LEU A 144 5.92 33.66 15.01
CA LEU A 144 5.76 35.06 14.62
C LEU A 144 4.95 35.88 15.64
N GLY A 145 4.09 35.26 16.44
CA GLY A 145 3.24 35.93 17.42
C GLY A 145 2.42 37.07 16.81
N ASP A 146 2.62 38.30 17.30
CA ASP A 146 1.89 39.49 16.83
C ASP A 146 2.21 39.88 15.37
N ALA A 147 3.31 39.36 14.80
CA ALA A 147 3.68 39.58 13.41
C ALA A 147 2.98 38.60 12.44
N PHE A 148 2.25 37.61 12.95
CA PHE A 148 1.54 36.64 12.13
C PHE A 148 0.40 37.29 11.34
N THR A 149 0.36 37.05 10.03
CA THR A 149 -0.63 37.60 9.11
C THR A 149 -1.33 36.51 8.30
N SER A 150 -2.39 36.87 7.58
CA SER A 150 -3.08 35.93 6.69
C SER A 150 -2.20 35.40 5.55
N ALA A 151 -1.06 36.03 5.25
CA ALA A 151 -0.11 35.57 4.25
C ALA A 151 0.73 34.39 4.74
N ASP A 152 0.85 34.21 6.06
CA ASP A 152 1.62 33.14 6.70
C ASP A 152 0.79 31.85 6.88
N ILE A 153 -0.48 31.87 6.46
CA ILE A 153 -1.35 30.68 6.44
C ILE A 153 -0.91 29.76 5.30
N VAL A 154 -0.40 28.59 5.67
CA VAL A 154 -0.04 27.53 4.75
C VAL A 154 -1.30 26.80 4.32
N ASN A 155 -1.48 26.64 3.01
CA ASN A 155 -2.59 25.88 2.45
C ASN A 155 -2.05 24.58 1.83
N GLU A 156 -2.91 23.58 1.66
CA GLU A 156 -2.52 22.34 0.98
C GLU A 156 -1.96 22.60 -0.42
N GLU A 157 -2.51 23.59 -1.13
CA GLU A 157 -2.11 23.96 -2.49
C GLU A 157 -0.75 24.67 -2.56
N SER A 158 -0.26 25.22 -1.43
CA SER A 158 1.07 25.83 -1.35
C SER A 158 2.16 24.83 -0.99
N LEU A 159 1.80 23.61 -0.56
CA LEU A 159 2.77 22.57 -0.27
C LEU A 159 3.41 22.04 -1.57
N PRO A 160 4.68 21.61 -1.53
CA PRO A 160 5.26 20.83 -2.60
C PRO A 160 4.39 19.61 -2.94
N GLN A 161 4.35 19.23 -4.22
CA GLN A 161 3.53 18.10 -4.70
C GLN A 161 3.81 16.79 -3.91
N TYR A 162 5.07 16.59 -3.50
CA TYR A 162 5.51 15.51 -2.63
C TYR A 162 6.33 16.12 -1.49
N PRO A 163 5.68 16.48 -0.37
CA PRO A 163 6.31 17.30 0.66
C PRO A 163 7.13 16.49 1.67
N PHE A 164 7.24 15.18 1.51
CA PHE A 164 7.86 14.29 2.49
C PHE A 164 9.18 13.71 1.97
N VAL A 165 10.19 13.73 2.82
CA VAL A 165 11.43 12.96 2.67
C VAL A 165 11.52 11.91 3.77
N PHE A 166 12.24 10.82 3.51
CA PHE A 166 12.26 9.65 4.38
C PHE A 166 13.69 9.25 4.74
N ALA A 167 13.85 8.74 5.95
CA ALA A 167 15.07 8.07 6.40
C ALA A 167 14.72 6.72 7.00
N LEU A 168 15.61 5.75 6.85
CA LEU A 168 15.54 4.51 7.60
C LEU A 168 16.53 4.53 8.76
N ARG A 169 16.13 3.94 9.87
CA ARG A 169 17.04 3.66 10.98
C ARG A 169 16.92 2.20 11.37
N ASP A 170 18.03 1.49 11.52
CA ASP A 170 18.01 0.13 12.03
C ASP A 170 18.15 0.09 13.57
N ASN A 171 17.88 -1.09 14.15
CA ASN A 171 18.07 -1.35 15.58
C ASN A 171 19.54 -1.27 16.04
N LYS A 172 20.52 -1.17 15.13
CA LYS A 172 21.95 -0.98 15.40
C LYS A 172 22.36 0.49 15.40
N GLY A 173 21.45 1.41 15.06
CA GLY A 173 21.70 2.85 15.00
C GLY A 173 22.33 3.33 13.69
N ASN A 174 22.36 2.51 12.63
CA ASN A 174 22.67 3.01 11.30
C ASN A 174 21.47 3.79 10.75
N ILE A 175 21.75 4.87 10.05
CA ILE A 175 20.76 5.75 9.43
C ILE A 175 21.02 5.77 7.93
N TYR A 176 19.99 5.48 7.15
CA TYR A 176 20.01 5.47 5.70
C TYR A 176 19.13 6.63 5.21
N THR A 177 19.77 7.69 4.72
CA THR A 177 19.10 8.94 4.34
C THR A 177 18.91 9.09 2.84
N GLU A 178 19.71 8.38 2.05
CA GLU A 178 19.67 8.40 0.59
C GLU A 178 18.66 7.40 0.05
N SER A 179 17.80 7.86 -0.85
CA SER A 179 16.78 7.03 -1.47
C SER A 179 16.49 7.43 -2.92
N GLU A 180 16.12 6.45 -3.72
CA GLU A 180 15.55 6.64 -5.05
C GLU A 180 14.05 6.33 -5.00
N TYR A 181 13.23 7.18 -5.62
CA TYR A 181 11.78 7.00 -5.54
C TYR A 181 11.03 7.40 -6.81
N ASN A 182 9.82 6.85 -6.94
CA ASN A 182 8.82 7.23 -7.93
C ASN A 182 7.47 7.41 -7.25
N THR A 183 6.74 8.43 -7.67
CA THR A 183 5.47 8.84 -7.08
C THR A 183 4.30 8.70 -8.03
N PHE A 184 3.14 8.32 -7.52
CA PHE A 184 1.91 8.36 -8.30
C PHE A 184 0.68 8.59 -7.41
N THR A 185 -0.39 9.11 -8.00
CA THR A 185 -1.66 9.35 -7.31
C THR A 185 -2.73 8.43 -7.85
N LYS A 186 -3.52 7.80 -6.96
CA LYS A 186 -4.74 7.08 -7.35
C LYS A 186 -5.87 7.38 -6.38
N GLY A 187 -6.95 7.97 -6.91
CA GLY A 187 -8.10 8.34 -6.12
C GLY A 187 -7.74 9.43 -5.11
N ARG A 188 -7.85 9.12 -3.81
CA ARG A 188 -7.57 10.07 -2.71
C ARG A 188 -6.21 9.86 -2.04
N TYR A 189 -5.41 8.95 -2.59
CA TYR A 189 -4.15 8.50 -2.01
C TYR A 189 -3.00 8.89 -2.91
N ASN A 190 -1.92 9.33 -2.28
CA ASN A 190 -0.61 9.50 -2.89
C ASN A 190 0.26 8.31 -2.49
N TYR A 191 1.05 7.83 -3.45
CA TYR A 191 1.93 6.68 -3.29
C TYR A 191 3.36 7.09 -3.63
N ILE A 192 4.31 6.61 -2.83
CA ILE A 192 5.74 6.78 -3.01
C ILE A 192 6.33 5.38 -2.98
N ARG A 193 6.79 4.91 -4.13
CA ARG A 193 7.65 3.73 -4.22
C ARG A 193 9.07 4.18 -3.97
N ILE A 194 9.70 3.64 -2.95
CA ILE A 194 11.02 4.09 -2.49
C ILE A 194 11.98 2.90 -2.39
N ALA A 195 13.24 3.13 -2.74
CA ALA A 195 14.34 2.21 -2.62
C ALA A 195 15.47 2.85 -1.81
N PHE A 196 15.92 2.17 -0.77
CA PHE A 196 17.08 2.53 0.03
C PHE A 196 18.21 1.55 -0.27
N SER A 197 19.40 2.07 -0.56
CA SER A 197 20.61 1.28 -0.81
C SER A 197 21.45 1.10 0.46
N GLY A 198 22.22 0.02 0.52
CA GLY A 198 23.16 -0.27 1.61
C GLY A 198 22.54 -0.80 2.90
N VAL A 199 21.26 -1.20 2.87
CA VAL A 199 20.55 -1.76 4.02
C VAL A 199 20.82 -3.26 4.11
N ASP A 200 21.82 -3.68 4.87
CA ASP A 200 22.10 -5.11 5.06
C ASP A 200 21.15 -5.75 6.09
N LEU A 201 20.03 -6.29 5.61
CA LEU A 201 19.07 -7.01 6.44
C LEU A 201 19.56 -8.39 6.90
N PHE A 202 20.53 -8.99 6.22
CA PHE A 202 20.94 -10.37 6.47
C PHE A 202 22.28 -10.51 7.17
N ASP A 203 22.95 -9.41 7.56
CA ASP A 203 24.23 -9.38 8.30
C ASP A 203 25.02 -10.68 8.10
N VAL A 204 25.37 -10.91 6.84
CA VAL A 204 26.00 -12.17 6.45
C VAL A 204 27.49 -11.91 6.62
N GLU A 205 28.02 -12.15 7.81
CA GLU A 205 29.37 -12.71 7.83
C GLU A 205 29.29 -13.91 6.88
N LYS A 206 30.02 -13.83 5.75
CA LYS A 206 30.13 -14.89 4.75
C LYS A 206 30.83 -16.11 5.36
N THR A 207 30.22 -16.75 6.35
CA THR A 207 30.55 -18.11 6.72
C THR A 207 29.81 -19.00 5.76
N THR A 208 30.56 -19.61 4.85
CA THR A 208 30.09 -20.76 4.09
C THR A 208 29.46 -21.73 5.09
N PRO A 209 28.24 -22.24 4.87
CA PRO A 209 27.70 -23.28 5.74
C PRO A 209 28.63 -24.49 5.63
N SER A 210 29.50 -24.68 6.62
CA SER A 210 30.41 -25.82 6.65
C SER A 210 29.60 -27.04 7.08
N SER A 211 29.21 -27.83 6.09
CA SER A 211 28.68 -29.17 6.30
C SER A 211 29.83 -30.08 6.72
N TYR A 212 30.14 -30.13 8.01
CA TYR A 212 30.92 -31.26 8.53
C TYR A 212 29.99 -32.46 8.66
N PHE A 213 29.97 -33.31 7.64
CA PHE A 213 29.62 -34.71 7.81
C PHE A 213 30.71 -35.34 8.71
N PRO A 214 30.35 -36.17 9.71
CA PRO A 214 31.36 -36.94 10.42
C PRO A 214 32.07 -37.88 9.44
N ALA A 215 33.38 -38.02 9.60
CA ALA A 215 34.18 -38.98 8.85
C ALA A 215 33.68 -40.42 9.12
N PRO A 216 33.83 -41.33 8.14
CA PRO A 216 33.26 -42.69 8.18
C PRO A 216 33.81 -43.61 9.30
N ASP A 217 34.75 -43.13 10.11
CA ASP A 217 35.40 -43.83 11.22
C ASP A 217 34.85 -43.44 12.61
N ALA A 218 33.74 -42.70 12.69
CA ALA A 218 33.13 -42.33 13.96
C ALA A 218 32.74 -43.58 14.80
N GLU A 219 33.27 -43.66 16.03
CA GLU A 219 33.23 -44.82 16.94
C GLU A 219 31.82 -45.28 17.38
N ASN A 220 30.76 -44.53 17.06
CA ASN A 220 29.42 -44.82 17.58
C ASN A 220 28.31 -44.63 16.53
N SER A 221 27.61 -45.72 16.20
CA SER A 221 26.47 -45.73 15.27
C SER A 221 25.19 -45.09 15.84
N SER A 222 25.24 -44.50 17.04
CA SER A 222 24.12 -43.80 17.67
C SER A 222 23.89 -42.38 17.14
N TYR A 223 24.71 -41.87 16.23
CA TYR A 223 24.49 -40.57 15.55
C TYR A 223 23.56 -40.66 14.33
N ILE A 224 22.72 -41.69 14.26
CA ILE A 224 21.71 -41.86 13.22
C ILE A 224 20.42 -41.17 13.68
N TYR A 225 20.23 -39.95 13.16
CA TYR A 225 19.00 -39.17 13.04
C TYR A 225 18.32 -38.64 14.32
N LYS A 226 18.09 -37.31 14.32
CA LYS A 226 16.75 -36.70 14.46
C LYS A 226 16.84 -35.20 14.21
N GLY A 227 16.17 -34.75 13.15
CA GLY A 227 16.05 -33.33 12.84
C GLY A 227 15.38 -32.56 13.98
N ARG A 228 16.02 -31.45 14.34
CA ARG A 228 15.41 -30.14 14.51
C ARG A 228 16.60 -29.19 14.59
N PHE A 229 16.96 -28.56 13.47
CA PHE A 229 17.90 -27.46 13.54
C PHE A 229 17.14 -26.35 14.28
N GLU A 230 17.45 -26.16 15.57
CA GLU A 230 17.23 -24.85 16.16
C GLU A 230 18.18 -23.93 15.42
N PRO A 231 17.69 -22.92 14.69
CA PRO A 231 18.55 -21.87 14.19
C PRO A 231 19.28 -21.29 15.40
N VAL A 232 20.60 -21.50 15.45
CA VAL A 232 21.46 -20.76 16.36
C VAL A 232 21.56 -19.35 15.77
N TYR A 233 20.57 -18.52 16.06
CA TYR A 233 20.63 -17.10 15.78
C TYR A 233 21.71 -16.52 16.69
N ILE A 234 22.89 -16.26 16.12
CA ILE A 234 23.92 -15.46 16.76
C ILE A 234 23.36 -14.02 16.83
N SER A 235 23.45 -13.42 18.01
CA SER A 235 22.65 -12.30 18.50
C SER A 235 22.96 -10.91 17.88
N ASP A 236 23.29 -10.83 16.60
CA ASP A 236 23.68 -9.57 15.94
C ASP A 236 22.78 -9.19 14.74
N SER A 237 21.55 -9.70 14.63
CA SER A 237 20.66 -9.40 13.50
C SER A 237 19.92 -8.05 13.61
N ILE A 238 19.61 -7.43 12.45
CA ILE A 238 18.62 -6.35 12.39
C ILE A 238 17.22 -6.95 12.58
N ASP A 239 16.58 -6.61 13.70
CA ASP A 239 15.25 -7.11 14.07
C ASP A 239 14.14 -6.11 13.75
N TYR A 240 14.50 -4.82 13.61
CA TYR A 240 13.57 -3.73 13.38
C TYR A 240 14.20 -2.66 12.49
N ILE A 241 13.40 -2.10 11.59
CA ILE A 241 13.71 -0.87 10.90
C ILE A 241 12.70 0.20 11.35
N TYR A 242 13.11 1.45 11.37
CA TYR A 242 12.24 2.57 11.64
C TYR A 242 12.21 3.44 10.40
N LEU A 243 11.02 3.87 9.99
CA LEU A 243 10.85 4.85 8.92
C LEU A 243 10.54 6.18 9.56
N ASP A 244 11.51 7.06 9.46
CA ASP A 244 11.35 8.44 9.87
C ASP A 244 10.92 9.26 8.66
N SER A 245 9.84 10.04 8.81
CA SER A 245 9.35 10.92 7.75
C SER A 245 9.46 12.38 8.17
N TYR A 246 9.93 13.22 7.25
CA TYR A 246 10.24 14.63 7.47
C TYR A 246 9.59 15.49 6.39
N TYR A 247 9.31 16.75 6.73
CA TYR A 247 8.89 17.74 5.75
C TYR A 247 10.10 18.25 4.97
N ILE A 248 10.01 18.30 3.63
CA ILE A 248 11.16 18.59 2.75
C ILE A 248 11.76 19.99 2.95
N GLU A 249 10.96 20.97 3.35
CA GLU A 249 11.43 22.34 3.60
C GLU A 249 11.83 22.58 5.07
N ASP A 250 11.66 21.57 5.93
CA ASP A 250 12.00 21.61 7.35
C ASP A 250 12.67 20.29 7.78
N ASP A 251 13.69 19.89 7.02
CA ASP A 251 14.46 18.64 7.22
C ASP A 251 15.58 18.77 8.26
N VAL A 252 15.71 19.94 8.89
CA VAL A 252 16.72 20.26 9.92
C VAL A 252 16.18 20.05 11.33
N ARG A 253 14.86 20.11 11.54
CA ARG A 253 14.26 19.97 12.87
C ARG A 253 14.12 18.48 13.21
N GLU A 254 14.65 18.08 14.38
CA GLU A 254 14.61 16.72 14.99
C GLU A 254 13.20 16.12 15.20
N ARG A 255 12.14 16.76 14.68
CA ARG A 255 10.75 16.34 14.83
C ARG A 255 10.34 15.51 13.62
N SER A 256 10.77 14.25 13.59
CA SER A 256 10.24 13.29 12.62
C SER A 256 8.79 12.94 12.96
N PHE A 257 7.95 12.82 11.94
CA PHE A 257 6.78 11.95 12.02
C PHE A 257 7.32 10.52 11.86
N SER A 258 7.87 9.96 12.94
CA SER A 258 8.47 8.61 12.95
C SER A 258 7.45 7.53 13.26
N ASP A 259 7.53 6.42 12.53
CA ASP A 259 7.04 5.16 13.04
C ASP A 259 7.94 3.96 12.67
N GLN A 260 7.83 2.90 13.46
CA GLN A 260 8.57 1.66 13.33
C GLN A 260 8.04 0.81 12.17
N ILE A 261 8.90 0.46 11.21
CA ILE A 261 8.66 -0.61 10.26
C ILE A 261 9.22 -1.91 10.83
N VAL A 262 8.38 -2.75 11.40
CA VAL A 262 8.86 -4.08 11.80
C VAL A 262 9.18 -4.89 10.54
N VAL A 263 10.46 -5.15 10.31
CA VAL A 263 10.97 -5.98 9.20
C VAL A 263 11.46 -7.29 9.80
N TYR A 264 10.88 -8.42 9.40
CA TYR A 264 11.27 -9.73 9.95
C TYR A 264 12.21 -10.44 8.98
N ARG A 265 13.40 -10.80 9.47
CA ARG A 265 14.42 -11.50 8.68
C ARG A 265 14.09 -12.97 8.39
N SER A 266 13.41 -13.67 9.29
CA SER A 266 13.28 -15.13 9.23
C SER A 266 11.99 -15.70 9.82
N ASP A 267 10.87 -15.02 9.59
CA ASP A 267 9.56 -15.63 9.88
C ASP A 267 9.02 -16.38 8.65
N ARG A 268 7.93 -17.12 8.84
CA ARG A 268 7.24 -17.83 7.74
C ARG A 268 6.63 -16.90 6.67
N ARG A 269 6.74 -15.58 6.81
CA ARG A 269 6.15 -14.55 5.94
C ARG A 269 7.19 -13.89 5.04
N THR A 270 8.48 -14.21 5.16
CA THR A 270 9.48 -13.85 4.15
C THR A 270 9.48 -14.91 3.05
N GLU A 271 9.09 -14.51 1.85
CA GLU A 271 8.91 -15.40 0.70
C GLU A 271 9.82 -14.97 -0.46
N LEU A 272 10.16 -15.91 -1.34
CA LEU A 272 10.84 -15.57 -2.59
C LEU A 272 9.83 -14.89 -3.52
N TYR A 273 10.17 -13.70 -3.99
CA TYR A 273 9.32 -12.94 -4.90
C TYR A 273 9.51 -13.41 -6.35
N ASP A 274 8.43 -13.87 -6.98
CA ASP A 274 8.42 -14.22 -8.40
C ASP A 274 8.29 -12.97 -9.27
N TYR A 275 9.43 -12.45 -9.73
CA TYR A 275 9.53 -11.30 -10.62
C TYR A 275 9.52 -11.67 -12.11
N THR A 276 9.13 -12.89 -12.50
CA THR A 276 9.17 -13.34 -13.91
C THR A 276 8.38 -12.45 -14.88
N LYS A 277 7.27 -11.87 -14.40
CA LYS A 277 6.42 -10.93 -15.18
C LYS A 277 6.94 -9.49 -15.18
N GLU A 278 7.91 -9.19 -14.32
CA GLU A 278 8.48 -7.85 -14.09
C GLU A 278 9.95 -7.77 -14.52
N ARG A 279 10.42 -8.73 -15.33
CA ARG A 279 11.79 -8.76 -15.84
C ARG A 279 12.11 -7.45 -16.61
N PRO A 280 13.17 -6.74 -16.22
CA PRO A 280 13.48 -5.42 -16.75
C PRO A 280 14.14 -5.55 -18.12
N LYS A 281 13.84 -4.62 -19.02
CA LYS A 281 14.62 -4.39 -20.24
C LYS A 281 15.65 -3.27 -20.08
N ALA A 282 15.46 -2.44 -19.05
CA ALA A 282 16.28 -1.32 -18.63
C ALA A 282 15.94 -1.02 -17.16
N PHE A 283 16.76 -0.20 -16.50
CA PHE A 283 16.41 0.38 -15.21
C PHE A 283 15.16 1.28 -15.33
N THR A 284 14.46 1.50 -14.22
CA THR A 284 13.25 2.33 -14.15
C THR A 284 13.60 3.78 -14.47
N ALA A 285 12.95 4.34 -15.51
CA ALA A 285 13.12 5.74 -15.88
C ALA A 285 12.48 6.69 -14.85
N ASP A 286 12.96 7.93 -14.80
CA ASP A 286 12.40 9.04 -14.01
C ASP A 286 12.38 8.81 -12.48
N LEU A 287 13.36 8.06 -11.95
CA LEU A 287 13.59 7.99 -10.50
C LEU A 287 14.12 9.34 -9.99
N SER A 288 13.48 9.85 -8.95
CA SER A 288 13.95 11.03 -8.21
C SER A 288 14.86 10.58 -7.08
N ALA A 289 15.95 11.31 -6.85
CA ALA A 289 16.82 11.09 -5.70
C ALA A 289 16.39 12.04 -4.56
N ALA A 290 16.25 11.51 -3.34
CA ALA A 290 16.07 12.29 -2.13
C ALA A 290 17.13 11.92 -1.10
N SER A 291 17.58 12.92 -0.33
CA SER A 291 18.46 12.75 0.82
C SER A 291 17.91 13.57 1.98
N SER A 292 17.72 12.94 3.14
CA SER A 292 17.37 13.65 4.38
C SER A 292 18.64 14.14 5.09
N LYS A 293 18.60 15.32 5.71
CA LYS A 293 19.77 15.97 6.36
C LYS A 293 20.12 15.42 7.74
N LEU A 294 19.66 14.23 8.12
CA LEU A 294 20.06 13.62 9.40
C LEU A 294 21.55 13.29 9.38
N SER A 295 22.32 14.00 10.20
CA SER A 295 23.65 13.55 10.60
C SER A 295 23.52 12.62 11.79
N LYS A 296 24.41 11.62 11.91
CA LYS A 296 24.64 10.97 13.21
C LYS A 296 24.93 12.07 14.23
N GLU A 297 24.13 12.15 15.29
CA GLU A 297 24.58 12.85 16.50
C GLU A 297 25.84 12.13 16.99
N GLU A 298 26.94 12.88 17.15
CA GLU A 298 28.21 12.41 17.70
C GLU A 298 28.11 12.06 19.19
#